data_AF-A0A497EPM6-F1
#
_entry.id   AF-A0A497EPM6-F1
#
_cell.length_a   1.000
_cell.length_b   1.000
_cell.length_c   1.000
_cell.angle_alpha   90.00
_cell.angle_beta   90.00
_cell.angle_gamma   90.00
#
_symmetry.space_group_name_H-M   'P 1'
#
loop_
_entity.id
_entity.type
_entity.pdbx_description
1 polymer ?
#
loop_
_entity_poly.entity_id
_entity_poly.type
_entity_poly.pdbx_seq_one_letter_code
_entity_poly.pdbx_strand_id
1 'polypeptide(L)'
;MNNQAVEEWAEVFEVENFLSKERVDEAFDFLHEELKKLFEVEDFKVELGKVPKAFGRLKVEATLALSFKIELLSDKMMFYFTPHPKIEMSRADLARIALRFESILRDFVETGGKPTLYLFFASGQPLRALRRLAKVEKFLSLIVLGNMFYFFVFIFVLGFLMFSFLYYLTPAALVFIQLVIMFYANKLVLSRSDFTISRENRFVYIANVRLRKSEIEKLASFPMFKLAEVKDEVYSETLAKNLDVTNMSVASALRRRGFSIDEGDVEVKKFDLYGIVEE
;
A
#
# COMPACT_ATOMS: atom_id res chain seq x y z
N MET A 1 -3.84 18.43 48.03
CA MET A 1 -5.22 18.09 47.62
C MET A 1 -5.10 17.15 46.44
N ASN A 2 -5.44 15.89 46.68
CA ASN A 2 -5.27 14.75 45.81
C ASN A 2 -6.46 14.71 44.84
N ASN A 3 -6.26 15.17 43.59
CA ASN A 3 -7.29 15.14 42.55
C ASN A 3 -6.84 14.23 41.40
N GLN A 4 -6.49 12.98 41.74
CA GLN A 4 -6.66 11.89 40.78
C GLN A 4 -8.14 11.55 40.80
N ALA A 5 -8.92 12.30 39.99
CA ALA A 5 -10.19 11.79 39.54
C ALA A 5 -9.89 10.45 38.87
N VAL A 6 -10.46 9.38 39.40
CA VAL A 6 -10.49 8.09 38.73
C VAL A 6 -11.30 8.33 37.46
N GLU A 7 -10.62 8.65 36.35
CA GLU A 7 -11.23 8.59 35.02
C GLU A 7 -11.63 7.12 34.82
N GLU A 8 -12.91 6.82 35.03
CA GLU A 8 -13.49 5.54 34.62
C GLU A 8 -13.37 5.45 33.10
N TRP A 9 -12.42 4.64 32.64
CA TRP A 9 -12.25 4.33 31.23
C TRP A 9 -13.45 3.52 30.75
N ALA A 10 -14.14 4.02 29.73
CA ALA A 10 -15.42 3.46 29.31
C ALA A 10 -15.26 2.10 28.62
N GLU A 11 -14.23 1.93 27.80
CA GLU A 11 -13.93 0.68 27.09
C GLU A 11 -12.43 0.37 27.12
N VAL A 12 -12.11 -0.93 27.16
CA VAL A 12 -10.73 -1.43 27.21
C VAL A 12 -10.54 -2.55 26.19
N PHE A 13 -9.47 -2.45 25.40
CA PHE A 13 -9.07 -3.46 24.42
C PHE A 13 -7.67 -3.99 24.77
N GLU A 14 -7.52 -5.30 24.69
CA GLU A 14 -6.28 -6.01 24.97
C GLU A 14 -5.69 -6.55 23.66
N VAL A 15 -4.39 -6.31 23.45
CA VAL A 15 -3.63 -6.81 22.32
C VAL A 15 -2.31 -7.40 22.81
N GLU A 16 -1.78 -8.40 22.12
CA GLU A 16 -0.45 -8.96 22.41
C GLU A 16 0.63 -7.87 22.31
N ASN A 17 1.55 -7.82 23.28
CA ASN A 17 2.66 -6.87 23.20
C ASN A 17 3.76 -7.38 22.26
N PHE A 18 3.93 -6.69 21.14
CA PHE A 18 4.99 -6.95 20.16
C PHE A 18 6.11 -5.89 20.20
N LEU A 19 6.06 -4.89 21.09
CA LEU A 19 7.03 -3.81 21.20
C LEU A 19 8.15 -4.13 22.21
N SER A 20 9.40 -3.96 21.77
CA SER A 20 10.56 -4.03 22.68
C SER A 20 10.61 -2.82 23.60
N LYS A 21 10.93 -3.04 24.88
CA LYS A 21 11.05 -1.99 25.92
C LYS A 21 12.04 -0.87 25.54
N GLU A 22 13.04 -1.19 24.75
CA GLU A 22 14.11 -0.26 24.34
C GLU A 22 13.64 0.78 23.30
N ARG A 23 12.55 0.51 22.58
CA ARG A 23 12.07 1.34 21.46
C ARG A 23 10.68 1.92 21.69
N VAL A 24 10.20 1.91 22.93
CA VAL A 24 8.84 2.37 23.27
C VAL A 24 8.67 3.87 23.06
N ASP A 25 9.71 4.65 23.36
CA ASP A 25 9.71 6.10 23.17
C ASP A 25 9.55 6.46 21.68
N GLU A 26 10.41 5.88 20.82
CA GLU A 26 10.32 6.00 19.36
C GLU A 26 8.96 5.55 18.81
N ALA A 27 8.39 4.47 19.37
CA ALA A 27 7.11 3.93 18.93
C ALA A 27 5.95 4.87 19.25
N PHE A 28 5.96 5.50 20.43
CA PHE A 28 4.95 6.48 20.82
C PHE A 28 5.08 7.81 20.08
N ASP A 29 6.31 8.25 19.80
CA ASP A 29 6.54 9.39 18.91
C ASP A 29 6.02 9.13 17.50
N PHE A 30 6.28 7.93 16.96
CA PHE A 30 5.75 7.53 15.66
C PHE A 30 4.22 7.49 15.66
N LEU A 31 3.62 6.93 16.71
CA LEU A 31 2.17 6.90 16.88
C LEU A 31 1.59 8.32 16.89
N HIS A 32 2.18 9.26 17.64
CA HIS A 32 1.73 10.64 17.69
C HIS A 32 1.74 11.32 16.31
N GLU A 33 2.83 11.14 15.57
CA GLU A 33 2.98 11.73 14.23
C GLU A 33 1.99 11.13 13.22
N GLU A 34 1.70 9.83 13.27
CA GLU A 34 0.68 9.22 12.41
C GLU A 34 -0.75 9.60 12.83
N LEU A 35 -1.02 9.75 14.13
CA LEU A 35 -2.33 10.19 14.62
C LEU A 35 -2.64 11.63 14.21
N LYS A 36 -1.66 12.54 14.25
CA LYS A 36 -1.82 13.93 13.78
C LYS A 36 -2.22 14.06 12.31
N LYS A 37 -1.87 13.08 11.47
CA LYS A 37 -2.28 13.08 10.05
C LYS A 37 -3.74 12.70 9.88
N LEU A 38 -4.29 11.94 10.81
CA LEU A 38 -5.63 11.38 10.74
C LEU A 38 -6.64 12.18 11.57
N PHE A 39 -6.19 12.78 12.68
CA PHE A 39 -7.02 13.44 13.67
C PHE A 39 -6.36 14.72 14.20
N GLU A 40 -7.17 15.62 14.74
CA GLU A 40 -6.68 16.72 15.58
C GLU A 40 -6.39 16.14 16.98
N VAL A 41 -5.10 16.08 17.36
CA VAL A 41 -4.62 15.47 18.60
C VAL A 41 -4.28 16.56 19.63
N GLU A 42 -4.92 16.50 20.80
CA GLU A 42 -4.71 17.40 21.92
C GLU A 42 -4.08 16.66 23.11
N ASP A 43 -3.26 17.36 23.91
CA ASP A 43 -2.71 16.89 25.19
C ASP A 43 -1.96 15.53 25.16
N PHE A 44 -1.35 15.16 24.02
CA PHE A 44 -0.55 13.93 23.92
C PHE A 44 0.65 13.97 24.85
N LYS A 45 0.74 13.00 25.77
CA LYS A 45 1.82 12.87 26.75
C LYS A 45 2.27 11.42 26.85
N VAL A 46 3.57 11.26 27.09
CA VAL A 46 4.23 9.96 27.26
C VAL A 46 4.88 9.90 28.64
N GLU A 47 4.68 8.79 29.34
CA GLU A 47 5.28 8.48 30.62
C GLU A 47 6.06 7.14 30.53
N LEU A 48 7.39 7.21 30.49
CA LEU A 48 8.28 6.04 30.37
C LEU A 48 8.58 5.35 31.72
N GLY A 49 7.59 5.29 32.61
CA GLY A 49 7.76 4.70 33.95
C GLY A 49 7.94 3.17 33.95
N LYS A 50 7.73 2.52 35.11
CA LYS A 50 7.78 1.04 35.24
C LYS A 50 6.87 0.31 34.24
N VAL A 51 5.76 0.96 33.88
CA VAL A 51 4.84 0.58 32.80
C VAL A 51 4.79 1.80 31.88
N PRO A 52 5.34 1.74 30.66
CA PRO A 52 5.26 2.85 29.72
C PRO A 52 3.80 3.14 29.34
N LYS A 53 3.44 4.43 29.33
CA LYS A 53 2.09 4.88 29.00
C LYS A 53 2.10 6.05 28.03
N ALA A 54 1.10 6.09 27.16
CA ALA A 54 0.79 7.26 26.34
C ALA A 54 -0.68 7.61 26.51
N PHE A 55 -1.02 8.90 26.59
CA PHE A 55 -2.41 9.34 26.70
C PHE A 55 -2.60 10.67 26.00
N GLY A 56 -3.83 10.93 25.56
CA GLY A 56 -4.18 12.16 24.85
C GLY A 56 -5.66 12.20 24.50
N ARG A 57 -6.05 13.23 23.74
CA ARG A 57 -7.41 13.41 23.24
C ARG A 57 -7.40 13.52 21.72
N LEU A 58 -8.29 12.78 21.08
CA LEU A 58 -8.54 12.86 19.65
C LEU A 58 -9.85 13.57 19.41
N LYS A 59 -9.86 14.56 18.52
CA LYS A 59 -11.12 15.12 18.01
C LYS A 59 -11.56 14.30 16.81
N VAL A 60 -12.67 13.58 16.96
CA VAL A 60 -13.21 12.67 15.93
C VAL A 60 -14.18 13.45 15.03
N GLU A 61 -15.02 14.30 15.61
CA GLU A 61 -15.94 15.19 14.91
C GLU A 61 -15.98 16.56 15.60
N ALA A 62 -16.66 17.55 15.00
CA ALA A 62 -16.74 18.92 15.54
C ALA A 62 -17.26 18.98 17.00
N THR A 63 -18.03 17.98 17.43
CA THR A 63 -18.63 17.90 18.77
C THR A 63 -18.20 16.66 19.56
N LEU A 64 -17.40 15.76 18.97
CA LEU A 64 -17.01 14.49 19.57
C LEU A 64 -15.49 14.41 19.75
N ALA A 65 -15.06 14.30 20.99
CA ALA A 65 -13.69 14.03 21.38
C ALA A 65 -13.57 12.64 22.02
N LEU A 66 -12.41 12.02 21.88
CA LEU A 66 -12.10 10.69 22.40
C LEU A 66 -10.82 10.79 23.22
N SER A 67 -10.95 10.66 24.53
CA SER A 67 -9.79 10.49 25.41
C SER A 67 -9.27 9.06 25.25
N PHE A 68 -7.97 8.90 25.09
CA PHE A 68 -7.35 7.59 25.01
C PHE A 68 -6.16 7.48 25.95
N LYS A 69 -5.88 6.24 26.36
CA LYS A 69 -4.68 5.87 27.09
C LYS A 69 -4.20 4.51 26.62
N ILE A 70 -2.89 4.35 26.54
CA ILE A 70 -2.20 3.14 26.11
C ILE A 70 -1.25 2.76 27.24
N GLU A 71 -1.30 1.51 27.69
CA GLU A 71 -0.34 0.97 28.67
C GLU A 71 0.36 -0.25 28.09
N LEU A 72 1.69 -0.26 28.12
CA LEU A 72 2.48 -1.42 27.72
C LEU A 72 2.89 -2.25 28.92
N LEU A 73 2.23 -3.40 29.09
CA LEU A 73 2.63 -4.46 30.00
C LEU A 73 3.67 -5.37 29.33
N SER A 74 4.27 -6.29 30.08
CA SER A 74 5.39 -7.09 29.54
C SER A 74 4.95 -8.09 28.45
N ASP A 75 3.70 -8.51 28.48
CA ASP A 75 3.08 -9.49 27.57
C ASP A 75 1.91 -8.90 26.75
N LYS A 76 1.36 -7.76 27.18
CA LYS A 76 0.12 -7.17 26.63
C LYS A 76 0.20 -5.67 26.47
N MET A 77 -0.56 -5.14 25.54
CA MET A 77 -0.83 -3.72 25.38
C MET A 77 -2.31 -3.46 25.62
N MET A 78 -2.60 -2.49 26.49
CA MET A 78 -3.95 -2.13 26.88
C MET A 78 -4.32 -0.79 26.28
N PHE A 79 -5.38 -0.74 25.48
CA PHE A 79 -5.96 0.49 24.94
C PHE A 79 -7.23 0.85 25.69
N TYR A 80 -7.25 2.03 26.29
CA TYR A 80 -8.38 2.56 27.04
C TYR A 80 -8.98 3.73 26.29
N PHE A 81 -10.31 3.78 26.18
CA PHE A 81 -11.02 4.83 25.46
C PHE A 81 -12.21 5.37 26.25
N THR A 82 -12.39 6.69 26.20
CA THR A 82 -13.54 7.39 26.80
C THR A 82 -14.04 8.49 25.86
N PRO A 83 -15.24 8.36 25.25
CA PRO A 83 -15.81 9.39 24.39
C PRO A 83 -16.39 10.56 25.19
N HIS A 84 -16.31 11.76 24.62
CA HIS A 84 -16.78 13.03 25.17
C HIS A 84 -17.53 13.85 24.10
N PRO A 85 -18.79 14.27 24.34
CA PRO A 85 -19.65 13.90 25.47
C PRO A 85 -19.90 12.38 25.52
N LYS A 86 -20.41 11.83 26.64
CA LYS A 86 -20.68 10.38 26.84
C LYS A 86 -21.83 9.87 25.93
N ILE A 87 -21.82 10.24 24.65
CA ILE A 87 -22.62 9.66 23.59
C ILE A 87 -22.04 8.26 23.33
N GLU A 88 -22.92 7.30 23.10
CA GLU A 88 -22.55 5.92 22.77
C GLU A 88 -21.88 5.87 21.39
N MET A 89 -20.56 6.10 21.33
CA MET A 89 -19.78 5.46 20.27
C MET A 89 -19.99 3.96 20.40
N SER A 90 -20.40 3.31 19.31
CA SER A 90 -20.54 1.86 19.31
C SER A 90 -19.19 1.24 19.67
N ARG A 91 -19.22 0.17 20.47
CA ARG A 91 -18.02 -0.63 20.77
C ARG A 91 -17.30 -1.08 19.50
N ALA A 92 -18.03 -1.28 18.39
CA ALA A 92 -17.46 -1.59 17.09
C ALA A 92 -16.59 -0.45 16.52
N ASP A 93 -16.95 0.81 16.75
CA ASP A 93 -16.18 1.96 16.27
C ASP A 93 -14.95 2.20 17.13
N LEU A 94 -15.06 2.00 18.45
CA LEU A 94 -13.92 2.00 19.36
C LEU A 94 -12.95 0.86 19.06
N ALA A 95 -13.47 -0.34 18.73
CA ALA A 95 -12.64 -1.46 18.28
C ALA A 95 -11.92 -1.14 16.97
N ARG A 96 -12.56 -0.45 16.02
CA ARG A 96 -11.91 0.01 14.78
C ARG A 96 -10.76 0.99 15.06
N ILE A 97 -10.93 1.89 16.03
CA ILE A 97 -9.86 2.81 16.45
C ILE A 97 -8.73 2.04 17.15
N ALA A 98 -9.05 1.10 18.03
CA ALA A 98 -8.05 0.23 18.67
C ALA A 98 -7.22 -0.55 17.65
N LEU A 99 -7.88 -1.18 16.66
CA LEU A 99 -7.21 -1.87 15.55
C LEU A 99 -6.34 -0.93 14.72
N ARG A 100 -6.77 0.33 14.55
CA ARG A 100 -5.97 1.34 13.84
C ARG A 100 -4.70 1.69 14.62
N PHE A 101 -4.80 1.85 15.93
CA PHE A 101 -3.64 2.11 16.80
C PHE A 101 -2.69 0.92 16.79
N GLU A 102 -3.21 -0.30 16.90
CA GLU A 102 -2.43 -1.53 16.77
C GLU A 102 -1.69 -1.57 15.43
N SER A 103 -2.39 -1.33 14.33
CA SER A 103 -1.80 -1.32 12.99
C SER A 103 -0.64 -0.34 12.88
N ILE A 104 -0.79 0.89 13.39
CA ILE A 104 0.28 1.90 13.37
C ILE A 104 1.52 1.42 14.16
N LEU A 105 1.31 0.85 15.34
CA LEU A 105 2.41 0.35 16.16
C LEU A 105 3.06 -0.90 15.56
N ARG A 106 2.29 -1.76 14.90
CA ARG A 106 2.79 -2.93 14.17
C ARG A 106 3.63 -2.49 12.97
N ASP A 107 3.15 -1.49 12.22
CA ASP A 107 3.89 -0.87 11.13
C ASP A 107 5.23 -0.30 11.64
N PHE A 108 5.26 0.32 12.83
CA PHE A 108 6.51 0.77 13.45
C PHE A 108 7.48 -0.39 13.72
N VAL A 109 7.00 -1.54 14.21
CA VAL A 109 7.87 -2.71 14.46
C VAL A 109 8.41 -3.28 13.16
N GLU A 110 7.58 -3.40 12.12
CA GLU A 110 7.98 -3.96 10.83
C GLU A 110 8.94 -3.04 10.06
N THR A 111 8.65 -1.74 10.07
CA THR A 111 9.37 -0.74 9.29
C THR A 111 10.49 -0.05 10.07
N GLY A 112 10.50 -0.21 11.40
CA GLY A 112 11.36 0.52 12.31
C GLY A 112 11.01 2.00 12.45
N GLY A 113 9.79 2.41 12.07
CA GLY A 113 9.37 3.82 12.01
C GLY A 113 9.93 4.58 10.80
N LYS A 114 10.54 3.85 9.85
CA LYS A 114 11.03 4.40 8.58
C LYS A 114 10.06 4.05 7.45
N PRO A 115 9.56 5.03 6.67
CA PRO A 115 8.70 4.72 5.54
C PRO A 115 9.40 3.80 4.55
N THR A 116 8.67 2.79 4.08
CA THR A 116 9.24 1.73 3.25
C THR A 116 8.72 1.85 1.83
N LEU A 117 9.63 1.89 0.87
CA LEU A 117 9.33 1.82 -0.56
C LEU A 117 9.40 0.35 -1.00
N TYR A 118 8.28 -0.16 -1.51
CA TYR A 118 8.20 -1.51 -2.06
C TYR A 118 8.46 -1.50 -3.56
N LEU A 119 9.53 -2.18 -3.98
CA LEU A 119 9.85 -2.37 -5.40
C LEU A 119 9.64 -3.84 -5.80
N PHE A 120 8.84 -4.04 -6.84
CA PHE A 120 8.48 -5.36 -7.36
C PHE A 120 9.27 -5.67 -8.63
N PHE A 121 9.93 -6.82 -8.65
CA PHE A 121 10.68 -7.32 -9.79
C PHE A 121 10.23 -8.75 -10.13
N ALA A 122 9.93 -9.00 -11.39
CA ALA A 122 9.56 -10.32 -11.87
C ALA A 122 10.42 -10.70 -13.08
N SER A 123 10.75 -11.99 -13.21
CA SER A 123 11.52 -12.46 -14.37
C SER A 123 10.67 -12.33 -15.65
N GLY A 124 11.32 -11.97 -16.77
CA GLY A 124 10.62 -11.76 -18.04
C GLY A 124 10.08 -10.35 -18.27
N GLN A 125 10.45 -9.37 -17.46
CA GLN A 125 10.06 -7.96 -17.62
C GLN A 125 11.18 -7.08 -18.24
N PRO A 126 11.44 -7.11 -19.55
CA PRO A 126 12.12 -6.00 -20.18
C PRO A 126 11.13 -4.83 -20.27
N LEU A 127 11.19 -3.89 -19.31
CA LEU A 127 10.46 -2.61 -19.37
C LEU A 127 10.69 -1.84 -20.70
N ARG A 128 11.75 -2.17 -21.46
CA ARG A 128 12.01 -1.66 -22.80
C ARG A 128 10.95 -2.02 -23.85
N ALA A 129 10.14 -3.07 -23.66
CA ALA A 129 9.08 -3.42 -24.62
C ALA A 129 7.84 -2.49 -24.54
N LEU A 130 7.69 -1.73 -23.45
CA LEU A 130 6.52 -0.90 -23.20
C LEU A 130 6.38 0.34 -24.12
N ARG A 131 7.42 0.67 -24.91
CA ARG A 131 7.52 2.00 -25.54
C ARG A 131 7.13 2.08 -27.02
N ARG A 132 7.06 0.98 -27.79
CA ARG A 132 6.82 1.04 -29.26
C ARG A 132 5.65 0.23 -29.81
N LEU A 133 5.38 -0.99 -29.34
CA LEU A 133 4.23 -1.79 -29.82
C LEU A 133 2.91 -1.49 -29.04
N ALA A 134 3.02 -0.93 -27.84
CA ALA A 134 1.92 -0.83 -26.90
C ALA A 134 0.87 0.26 -27.17
N LYS A 135 1.08 1.28 -28.02
CA LYS A 135 0.14 2.43 -28.05
C LYS A 135 -1.28 2.07 -28.51
N VAL A 136 -1.39 1.24 -29.56
CA VAL A 136 -2.70 0.86 -30.13
C VAL A 136 -3.38 -0.21 -29.25
N GLU A 137 -2.63 -1.23 -28.85
CA GLU A 137 -3.13 -2.30 -27.95
C GLU A 137 -3.49 -1.78 -26.56
N LYS A 138 -2.71 -0.84 -26.01
CA LYS A 138 -3.00 -0.16 -24.74
C LYS A 138 -4.21 0.75 -24.84
N PHE A 139 -4.42 1.43 -25.97
CA PHE A 139 -5.61 2.26 -26.18
C PHE A 139 -6.88 1.40 -26.33
N LEU A 140 -6.81 0.30 -27.10
CA LEU A 140 -7.90 -0.66 -27.25
C LEU A 140 -8.25 -1.34 -25.91
N SER A 141 -7.25 -1.79 -25.15
CA SER A 141 -7.48 -2.33 -23.81
C SER A 141 -7.95 -1.27 -22.81
N LEU A 142 -7.56 0.01 -22.95
CA LEU A 142 -8.14 1.12 -22.16
C LEU A 142 -9.64 1.27 -22.38
N ILE A 143 -10.07 1.21 -23.63
CA ILE A 143 -11.49 1.36 -24.00
C ILE A 143 -12.29 0.12 -23.56
N VAL A 144 -11.78 -1.08 -23.83
CA VAL A 144 -12.53 -2.33 -23.58
C VAL A 144 -12.49 -2.79 -22.12
N LEU A 145 -11.36 -2.62 -21.44
CA LEU A 145 -11.10 -3.16 -20.09
C LEU A 145 -10.79 -2.09 -19.04
N GLY A 146 -10.71 -0.81 -19.41
CA GLY A 146 -10.43 0.27 -18.45
C GLY A 146 -11.67 0.70 -17.70
N ASN A 147 -12.65 1.25 -18.41
CA ASN A 147 -13.91 1.72 -17.85
C ASN A 147 -15.05 1.30 -18.76
N MET A 148 -16.08 0.67 -18.19
CA MET A 148 -17.30 0.28 -18.91
C MET A 148 -17.94 1.46 -19.65
N PHE A 149 -17.79 2.68 -19.14
CA PHE A 149 -18.26 3.89 -19.82
C PHE A 149 -17.57 4.11 -21.17
N TYR A 150 -16.24 3.96 -21.26
CA TYR A 150 -15.52 4.14 -22.53
C TYR A 150 -15.85 3.03 -23.52
N PHE A 151 -16.03 1.79 -23.03
CA PHE A 151 -16.50 0.68 -23.86
C PHE A 151 -17.87 0.99 -24.46
N PHE A 152 -18.80 1.50 -23.66
CA PHE A 152 -20.14 1.87 -24.12
C PHE A 152 -20.10 3.00 -25.17
N VAL A 153 -19.34 4.07 -24.92
CA VAL A 153 -19.15 5.16 -25.89
C VAL A 153 -18.55 4.63 -27.20
N PHE A 154 -17.57 3.74 -27.13
CA PHE A 154 -16.97 3.11 -28.31
C PHE A 154 -18.00 2.30 -29.11
N ILE A 155 -18.79 1.45 -28.45
CA ILE A 155 -19.85 0.67 -29.11
C ILE A 155 -20.91 1.60 -29.71
N PHE A 156 -21.25 2.70 -29.05
CA PHE A 156 -22.22 3.67 -29.54
C PHE A 156 -21.74 4.38 -30.81
N VAL A 157 -20.50 4.87 -30.80
CA VAL A 157 -19.86 5.50 -31.98
C VAL A 157 -19.72 4.48 -33.12
N LEU A 158 -19.26 3.27 -32.81
CA LEU A 158 -19.14 2.18 -33.79
C LEU A 158 -20.51 1.82 -34.37
N GLY A 159 -21.55 1.76 -33.55
CA GLY A 159 -22.92 1.50 -33.97
C GLY A 159 -23.47 2.58 -34.88
N PHE A 160 -23.22 3.85 -34.56
CA PHE A 160 -23.59 4.97 -35.42
C PHE A 160 -22.91 4.88 -36.80
N LEU A 161 -21.61 4.60 -36.83
CA LEU A 161 -20.85 4.40 -38.07
C LEU A 161 -21.37 3.20 -38.87
N MET A 162 -21.62 2.06 -38.21
CA MET A 162 -22.10 0.84 -38.86
C MET A 162 -23.53 1.00 -39.39
N PHE A 163 -24.37 1.82 -38.74
CA PHE A 163 -25.73 2.10 -39.21
C PHE A 163 -25.74 2.71 -40.61
N SER A 164 -24.74 3.52 -40.94
CA SER A 164 -24.61 4.09 -42.30
C SER A 164 -24.39 3.04 -43.40
N PHE A 165 -23.91 1.84 -43.06
CA PHE A 165 -23.63 0.77 -44.03
C PHE A 165 -24.60 -0.40 -43.94
N LEU A 166 -24.99 -0.81 -42.72
CA LEU A 166 -25.74 -2.05 -42.46
C LEU A 166 -27.23 -1.81 -42.15
N TYR A 167 -27.63 -0.56 -41.86
CA TYR A 167 -29.01 -0.17 -41.52
C TYR A 167 -29.67 -1.14 -40.51
N TYR A 168 -30.65 -1.94 -40.95
CA TYR A 168 -31.40 -2.89 -40.13
C TYR A 168 -30.56 -4.05 -39.58
N LEU A 169 -29.44 -4.39 -40.21
CA LEU A 169 -28.55 -5.47 -39.75
C LEU A 169 -27.59 -5.00 -38.65
N THR A 170 -27.49 -3.68 -38.43
CA THR A 170 -26.56 -3.07 -37.47
C THR A 170 -26.70 -3.63 -36.05
N PRO A 171 -27.90 -3.80 -35.47
CA PRO A 171 -28.03 -4.37 -34.13
C PRO A 171 -27.45 -5.78 -34.03
N ALA A 172 -27.70 -6.64 -35.02
CA ALA A 172 -27.17 -8.00 -35.05
C ALA A 172 -25.64 -8.00 -35.18
N ALA A 173 -25.10 -7.13 -36.03
CA ALA A 173 -23.66 -7.00 -36.23
C ALA A 173 -22.93 -6.48 -34.97
N LEU A 174 -23.54 -5.54 -34.24
CA LEU A 174 -22.99 -5.04 -32.98
C LEU A 174 -22.95 -6.12 -31.89
N VAL A 175 -24.02 -6.92 -31.75
CA VAL A 175 -24.03 -8.06 -30.81
C VAL A 175 -22.94 -9.06 -31.18
N PHE A 176 -22.77 -9.34 -32.48
CA PHE A 176 -21.71 -10.23 -32.94
C PHE A 176 -20.31 -9.70 -32.59
N ILE A 177 -20.05 -8.42 -32.81
CA ILE A 177 -18.77 -7.78 -32.44
C ILE A 177 -18.54 -7.86 -30.93
N GLN A 178 -19.56 -7.62 -30.11
CA GLN A 178 -19.46 -7.75 -28.66
C GLN A 178 -19.09 -9.18 -28.23
N LEU A 179 -19.69 -10.19 -28.87
CA LEU A 179 -19.33 -11.60 -28.62
C LEU A 179 -17.87 -11.88 -29.00
N VAL A 180 -17.41 -11.40 -30.16
CA VAL A 180 -16.01 -11.54 -30.57
C VAL A 180 -15.08 -10.90 -29.54
N ILE A 181 -15.37 -9.67 -29.10
CA ILE A 181 -14.58 -8.98 -28.07
C ILE A 181 -14.56 -9.81 -26.76
N MET A 182 -15.70 -10.37 -26.35
CA MET A 182 -15.79 -11.22 -25.16
C MET A 182 -14.93 -12.48 -25.28
N PHE A 183 -14.95 -13.18 -26.42
CA PHE A 183 -14.10 -14.35 -26.66
C PHE A 183 -12.60 -14.01 -26.60
N TYR A 184 -12.21 -12.83 -27.07
CA TYR A 184 -10.83 -12.36 -27.02
C TYR A 184 -10.49 -11.60 -25.73
N ALA A 185 -11.43 -11.46 -24.78
CA ALA A 185 -11.23 -10.69 -23.56
C ALA A 185 -10.04 -11.21 -22.75
N ASN A 186 -9.84 -12.53 -22.65
CA ASN A 186 -8.68 -13.10 -21.96
C ASN A 186 -7.36 -12.64 -22.58
N LYS A 187 -7.25 -12.62 -23.92
CA LYS A 187 -6.04 -12.12 -24.60
C LYS A 187 -5.86 -10.61 -24.41
N LEU A 188 -6.95 -9.85 -24.36
CA LEU A 188 -6.92 -8.40 -24.10
C LEU A 188 -6.52 -8.07 -22.65
N VAL A 189 -6.94 -8.90 -21.67
CA VAL A 189 -6.51 -8.81 -20.27
C VAL A 189 -5.02 -9.14 -20.15
N LEU A 190 -4.57 -10.23 -20.79
CA LEU A 190 -3.17 -10.64 -20.78
C LEU A 190 -2.25 -9.62 -21.45
N SER A 191 -2.72 -8.94 -22.51
CA SER A 191 -2.01 -7.81 -23.14
C SER A 191 -1.77 -6.64 -22.18
N ARG A 192 -2.58 -6.52 -21.12
CA ARG A 192 -2.42 -5.54 -20.05
C ARG A 192 -1.55 -6.01 -18.89
N SER A 193 -1.40 -7.33 -18.73
CA SER A 193 -0.63 -7.89 -17.65
C SER A 193 0.84 -7.84 -18.02
N ASP A 194 1.59 -6.96 -17.35
CA ASP A 194 3.03 -6.82 -17.51
C ASP A 194 3.82 -8.04 -16.96
N PHE A 195 3.12 -9.07 -16.49
CA PHE A 195 3.67 -10.31 -15.95
C PHE A 195 2.71 -11.47 -16.18
N THR A 196 3.23 -12.60 -16.66
CA THR A 196 2.48 -13.85 -16.81
C THR A 196 3.17 -14.92 -15.97
N ILE A 197 2.42 -15.48 -15.01
CA ILE A 197 2.90 -16.57 -14.17
C ILE A 197 3.09 -17.81 -15.05
N SER A 198 4.32 -18.30 -15.15
CA SER A 198 4.65 -19.51 -15.92
C SER A 198 5.75 -20.30 -15.19
N ARG A 199 6.00 -21.54 -15.60
CA ARG A 199 7.11 -22.36 -15.04
C ARG A 199 8.47 -21.67 -15.16
N GLU A 200 8.67 -20.94 -16.25
CA GLU A 200 9.89 -20.19 -16.53
C GLU A 200 9.95 -18.88 -15.73
N ASN A 201 8.79 -18.25 -15.48
CA ASN A 201 8.64 -17.01 -14.71
C ASN A 201 7.88 -17.22 -13.40
N ARG A 202 8.43 -18.11 -12.54
CA ARG A 202 7.79 -18.51 -11.28
C ARG A 202 8.05 -17.57 -10.10
N PHE A 203 9.19 -16.89 -10.11
CA PHE A 203 9.66 -16.11 -8.97
C PHE A 203 9.39 -14.62 -9.11
N VAL A 204 8.92 -14.02 -8.01
CA VAL A 204 8.80 -12.57 -7.84
C VAL A 204 9.66 -12.13 -6.67
N TYR A 205 10.37 -11.03 -6.85
CA TYR A 205 11.21 -10.41 -5.85
C TYR A 205 10.54 -9.12 -5.38
N ILE A 206 10.36 -9.01 -4.07
CA ILE A 206 9.86 -7.80 -3.41
C ILE A 206 11.03 -7.21 -2.63
N ALA A 207 11.49 -6.03 -3.03
CA ALA A 207 12.51 -5.28 -2.31
C ALA A 207 11.83 -4.23 -1.43
N ASN A 208 11.98 -4.39 -0.11
CA ASN A 208 11.53 -3.47 0.91
C ASN A 208 12.68 -2.49 1.18
N VAL A 209 12.50 -1.23 0.83
CA VAL A 209 13.53 -0.20 0.98
C VAL A 209 13.12 0.77 2.07
N ARG A 210 13.76 0.72 3.23
CA ARG A 210 13.51 1.61 4.37
C ARG A 210 14.15 2.98 4.11
N LEU A 211 13.34 4.03 4.05
CA LEU A 211 13.78 5.39 3.73
C LEU A 211 13.91 6.25 4.98
N ARG A 212 14.91 7.13 4.98
CA ARG A 212 15.02 8.22 5.97
C ARG A 212 14.02 9.33 5.64
N LYS A 213 13.62 10.15 6.63
CA LYS A 213 12.71 11.29 6.41
C LYS A 213 13.15 12.20 5.25
N SER A 214 14.45 12.52 5.17
CA SER A 214 15.03 13.32 4.08
C SER A 214 14.94 12.68 2.69
N GLU A 215 14.87 11.35 2.61
CA GLU A 215 14.78 10.62 1.35
C GLU A 215 13.32 10.51 0.86
N ILE A 216 12.33 10.64 1.75
CA ILE A 216 10.91 10.70 1.39
C ILE A 216 10.62 11.95 0.56
N GLU A 217 11.11 13.12 1.01
CA GLU A 217 10.87 14.39 0.30
C GLU A 217 11.47 14.35 -1.11
N LYS A 218 12.65 13.73 -1.23
CA LYS A 218 13.26 13.45 -2.53
C LYS A 218 12.43 12.48 -3.36
N LEU A 219 11.85 11.45 -2.75
CA LEU A 219 10.98 10.49 -3.44
C LEU A 219 9.65 11.13 -3.89
N ALA A 220 9.03 11.98 -3.08
CA ALA A 220 7.78 12.66 -3.39
C ALA A 220 7.92 13.62 -4.58
N SER A 221 9.10 14.25 -4.70
CA SER A 221 9.48 15.06 -5.86
C SER A 221 10.11 14.25 -7.00
N PHE A 222 10.26 12.93 -6.84
CA PHE A 222 10.89 12.05 -7.83
C PHE A 222 9.89 11.65 -8.92
N PRO A 223 10.18 11.94 -10.21
CA PRO A 223 9.30 11.54 -11.30
C PRO A 223 9.18 10.02 -11.39
N MET A 224 7.96 9.51 -11.60
CA MET A 224 7.68 8.09 -11.79
C MET A 224 8.57 7.43 -12.86
N PHE A 225 8.95 8.19 -13.89
CA PHE A 225 9.87 7.74 -14.93
C PHE A 225 11.26 7.35 -14.39
N LYS A 226 11.81 8.09 -13.43
CA LYS A 226 13.12 7.76 -12.86
C LYS A 226 13.06 6.51 -11.98
N LEU A 227 11.92 6.22 -11.35
CA LEU A 227 11.72 4.99 -10.58
C LEU A 227 11.65 3.78 -11.51
N ALA A 228 11.02 3.92 -12.69
CA ALA A 228 11.06 2.91 -13.73
C ALA A 228 12.50 2.64 -14.19
N GLU A 229 13.33 3.67 -14.34
CA GLU A 229 14.74 3.47 -14.70
C GLU A 229 15.54 2.72 -13.62
N VAL A 230 15.27 2.95 -12.32
CA VAL A 230 15.86 2.15 -11.24
C VAL A 230 15.46 0.68 -11.41
N LYS A 231 14.19 0.41 -11.73
CA LYS A 231 13.74 -0.95 -11.99
C LYS A 231 14.44 -1.59 -13.19
N ASP A 232 14.60 -0.84 -14.28
CA ASP A 232 15.30 -1.29 -15.49
C ASP A 232 16.76 -1.67 -15.19
N GLU A 233 17.42 -0.84 -14.39
CA GLU A 233 18.83 -1.00 -14.06
C GLU A 233 19.05 -2.27 -13.25
N VAL A 234 18.28 -2.44 -12.16
CA VAL A 234 18.32 -3.66 -11.33
C VAL A 234 17.98 -4.88 -12.18
N TYR A 235 16.95 -4.83 -13.02
CA TYR A 235 16.59 -5.93 -13.91
C TYR A 235 17.73 -6.30 -14.87
N SER A 236 18.37 -5.31 -15.48
CA SER A 236 19.46 -5.51 -16.45
C SER A 236 20.72 -6.08 -15.82
N GLU A 237 20.98 -5.73 -14.56
CA GLU A 237 22.13 -6.22 -13.80
C GLU A 237 21.89 -7.60 -13.19
N THR A 238 20.63 -8.00 -12.95
CA THR A 238 20.25 -9.24 -12.25
C THR A 238 19.44 -10.20 -13.13
N LEU A 239 18.12 -10.04 -13.17
CA LEU A 239 17.16 -10.96 -13.78
C LEU A 239 17.41 -11.18 -15.27
N ALA A 240 17.88 -10.18 -16.01
CA ALA A 240 18.25 -10.30 -17.43
C ALA A 240 19.43 -11.28 -17.67
N LYS A 241 20.23 -11.53 -16.64
CA LYS A 241 21.38 -12.45 -16.65
C LYS A 241 21.08 -13.76 -15.93
N ASN A 242 19.81 -14.03 -15.60
CA ASN A 242 19.38 -15.16 -14.76
C ASN A 242 20.01 -15.16 -13.36
N LEU A 243 20.26 -13.97 -12.80
CA LEU A 243 20.73 -13.79 -11.42
C LEU A 243 19.57 -13.31 -10.52
N ASP A 244 19.60 -13.71 -9.26
CA ASP A 244 18.63 -13.27 -8.25
C ASP A 244 18.82 -11.78 -7.90
N VAL A 245 17.71 -11.10 -7.59
CA VAL A 245 17.75 -9.71 -7.10
C VAL A 245 18.34 -9.71 -5.69
N THR A 246 19.33 -8.85 -5.45
CA THR A 246 20.04 -8.76 -4.16
C THR A 246 19.83 -7.38 -3.52
N ASN A 247 19.95 -7.31 -2.19
CA ASN A 247 19.90 -6.04 -1.45
C ASN A 247 20.90 -5.01 -2.02
N MET A 248 22.12 -5.46 -2.35
CA MET A 248 23.17 -4.63 -2.95
C MET A 248 22.76 -4.06 -4.31
N SER A 249 22.16 -4.88 -5.19
CA SER A 249 21.74 -4.41 -6.53
C SER A 249 20.69 -3.30 -6.48
N VAL A 250 19.75 -3.38 -5.53
CA VAL A 250 18.71 -2.35 -5.34
C VAL A 250 19.28 -1.10 -4.67
N ALA A 251 20.10 -1.26 -3.63
CA ALA A 251 20.73 -0.15 -2.93
C ALA A 251 21.68 0.64 -3.86
N SER A 252 22.48 -0.04 -4.68
CA SER A 252 23.40 0.60 -5.63
C SER A 252 22.65 1.40 -6.71
N ALA A 253 21.57 0.84 -7.27
CA ALA A 253 20.75 1.52 -8.27
C ALA A 253 20.10 2.79 -7.70
N LEU A 254 19.60 2.75 -6.46
CA LEU A 254 19.03 3.93 -5.80
C LEU A 254 20.10 4.97 -5.43
N ARG A 255 21.28 4.54 -4.95
CA ARG A 255 22.42 5.43 -4.67
C ARG A 255 22.85 6.23 -5.89
N ARG A 256 22.92 5.58 -7.06
CA ARG A 256 23.26 6.25 -8.34
C ARG A 256 22.27 7.35 -8.72
N ARG A 257 21.07 7.36 -8.14
CA ARG A 257 20.04 8.39 -8.37
C ARG A 257 19.96 9.45 -7.27
N GLY A 258 20.92 9.47 -6.34
CA GLY A 258 21.03 10.50 -5.30
C GLY A 258 20.33 10.16 -3.99
N PHE A 259 19.90 8.90 -3.82
CA PHE A 259 19.36 8.41 -2.56
C PHE A 259 20.48 7.93 -1.64
N SER A 260 20.43 8.29 -0.36
CA SER A 260 21.39 7.82 0.63
C SER A 260 20.85 6.54 1.29
N ILE A 261 20.93 5.40 0.60
CA ILE A 261 20.36 4.12 1.05
C ILE A 261 21.48 3.10 1.19
N ASP A 262 21.55 2.42 2.35
CA ASP A 262 22.53 1.37 2.58
C ASP A 262 21.97 -0.02 2.32
N GLU A 263 22.83 -1.02 2.16
CA GLU A 263 22.38 -2.41 1.93
C GLU A 263 21.51 -2.94 3.07
N GLY A 264 21.80 -2.50 4.31
CA GLY A 264 20.99 -2.84 5.49
C GLY A 264 19.63 -2.15 5.55
N ASP A 265 19.41 -1.11 4.74
CA ASP A 265 18.09 -0.49 4.59
C ASP A 265 17.22 -1.21 3.53
N VAL A 266 17.77 -2.21 2.84
CA VAL A 266 17.07 -2.99 1.81
C VAL A 266 16.91 -4.44 2.24
N GLU A 267 15.68 -4.95 2.18
CA GLU A 267 15.38 -6.36 2.37
C GLU A 267 14.70 -6.91 1.12
N VAL A 268 15.34 -7.84 0.41
CA VAL A 268 14.76 -8.51 -0.75
C VAL A 268 14.21 -9.88 -0.36
N LYS A 269 12.91 -10.09 -0.60
CA LYS A 269 12.23 -11.38 -0.42
C LYS A 269 11.88 -11.98 -1.77
N LYS A 270 12.17 -13.28 -1.93
CA LYS A 270 11.86 -14.08 -3.12
C LYS A 270 10.63 -14.94 -2.84
N PHE A 271 9.62 -14.85 -3.70
CA PHE A 271 8.39 -15.61 -3.61
C PHE A 271 8.19 -16.45 -4.86
N ASP A 272 7.76 -17.69 -4.68
CA ASP A 272 7.33 -18.57 -5.76
C ASP A 272 5.82 -18.46 -5.95
N LEU A 273 5.40 -17.67 -6.94
CA LEU A 273 3.97 -17.51 -7.21
C LEU A 273 3.39 -18.67 -8.01
N TYR A 274 4.21 -19.37 -8.81
CA TYR A 274 3.73 -20.50 -9.59
C TYR A 274 3.33 -21.66 -8.68
N GLY A 275 4.16 -21.96 -7.67
CA GLY A 275 3.87 -23.03 -6.70
C GLY A 275 2.60 -22.80 -5.89
N ILE A 276 2.24 -21.54 -5.61
CA ILE A 276 1.01 -21.19 -4.87
C ILE A 276 -0.25 -21.41 -5.72
N VAL A 277 -0.15 -21.23 -7.04
CA VAL A 277 -1.31 -21.31 -7.96
C VAL A 277 -1.49 -22.72 -8.53
N GLU A 278 -0.46 -23.57 -8.51
CA GLU A 278 -0.58 -24.99 -8.87
C GLU A 278 -1.21 -25.87 -7.77
N GLU A 279 -1.32 -25.37 -6.52
CA GLU A 279 -2.07 -25.98 -5.42
C GLU A 279 -3.58 -25.70 -5.51
#